data_AF-A0A2W5XWY9-F1
#
_entry.id   AF-A0A2W5XWY9-F1
#
_cell.length_a   1.000
_cell.length_b   1.000
_cell.length_c   1.000
_cell.angle_alpha   90.00
_cell.angle_beta   90.00
_cell.angle_gamma   90.00
#
_symmetry.space_group_name_H-M   'P 1'
#
loop_
_entity.id
_entity.type
_entity.pdbx_description
1 polymer ?
#
loop_
_entity_poly.entity_id
_entity_poly.type
_entity_poly.pdbx_seq_one_letter_code
_entity_poly.pdbx_strand_id
1 'polypeptide(L)'
;MKRTGFVTVAAATILLAGCGGGAEQTEHAVEPAQACHEAFAQALEADEMQDSRQALWPAFEECATLDDFAAAASAHPEVLGEVVPETYARTQCEFEPALEASALCTNLD
;
A
#
# COMPACT_ATOMS: atom_id res chain seq x y z
N MET A 1 0.98 31.51 50.93
CA MET A 1 1.66 30.37 51.58
C MET A 1 0.70 29.18 51.66
N LYS A 2 1.21 27.96 51.48
CA LYS A 2 0.62 26.63 51.76
C LYS A 2 -0.88 26.54 52.16
N ARG A 3 -1.63 25.68 51.47
CA ARG A 3 -2.07 24.41 52.07
C ARG A 3 -2.37 23.33 51.03
N THR A 4 -1.67 22.21 51.17
CA THR A 4 -1.84 20.96 50.42
C THR A 4 -3.08 20.21 50.91
N GLY A 5 -3.74 19.46 50.03
CA GLY A 5 -4.79 18.49 50.37
C GLY A 5 -4.69 17.28 49.46
N PHE A 6 -4.17 16.17 49.99
CA PHE A 6 -4.10 14.84 49.35
C PHE A 6 -5.29 13.97 49.81
N VAL A 7 -5.33 12.70 49.33
CA VAL A 7 -6.09 11.52 49.82
C VAL A 7 -7.40 11.23 49.06
N THR A 8 -7.73 10.01 48.60
CA THR A 8 -6.96 8.75 48.37
C THR A 8 -7.77 7.77 47.49
N VAL A 9 -7.08 7.09 46.56
CA VAL A 9 -7.29 5.73 45.98
C VAL A 9 -8.69 5.11 45.90
N ALA A 10 -9.06 4.67 44.69
CA ALA A 10 -9.63 3.33 44.47
C ALA A 10 -8.79 2.61 43.39
N ALA A 11 -8.06 1.57 43.79
CA ALA A 11 -7.24 0.77 42.88
C ALA A 11 -8.05 -0.43 42.36
N ALA A 12 -8.25 -0.52 41.05
CA ALA A 12 -8.71 -1.74 40.38
C ALA A 12 -7.46 -2.55 39.99
N THR A 13 -7.03 -3.41 40.91
CA THR A 13 -5.75 -4.12 40.82
C THR A 13 -5.84 -5.38 39.93
N ILE A 14 -5.32 -5.27 38.69
CA ILE A 14 -4.49 -6.26 37.95
C ILE A 14 -5.10 -7.66 37.60
N LEU A 15 -4.44 -8.31 36.62
CA LEU A 15 -4.47 -9.72 36.17
C LEU A 15 -5.51 -9.98 35.05
N LEU A 16 -5.22 -10.65 33.92
CA LEU A 16 -4.01 -11.20 33.27
C LEU A 16 -4.36 -11.37 31.75
N ALA A 17 -3.50 -11.47 30.71
CA ALA A 17 -2.04 -11.42 30.54
C ALA A 17 -1.74 -11.00 29.08
N GLY A 18 -0.84 -10.04 28.84
CA GLY A 18 -0.36 -9.68 27.50
C GLY A 18 1.03 -9.06 27.65
N CYS A 19 2.06 -9.91 27.64
CA CYS A 19 3.40 -9.54 28.06
C CYS A 19 4.34 -9.34 26.86
N GLY A 20 4.97 -8.16 26.79
CA GLY A 20 5.97 -7.79 25.79
C GLY A 20 5.38 -7.17 24.51
N GLY A 21 5.83 -6.00 24.04
CA GLY A 21 6.77 -5.06 24.66
C GLY A 21 7.40 -4.10 23.66
N GLY A 22 7.05 -2.82 23.71
CA GLY A 22 7.86 -1.69 23.24
C GLY A 22 8.24 -1.60 21.74
N ALA A 23 7.34 -1.07 20.93
CA ALA A 23 7.58 -0.12 19.83
C ALA A 23 6.20 0.55 19.58
N GLU A 24 6.03 1.87 19.61
CA GLU A 24 6.58 2.89 18.69
C GLU A 24 6.24 2.59 17.23
N GLN A 25 5.34 3.42 16.69
CA GLN A 25 4.79 3.40 15.34
C GLN A 25 3.88 2.20 15.03
N THR A 26 2.65 2.52 14.63
CA THR A 26 1.88 1.65 13.73
C THR A 26 2.59 1.69 12.38
N GLU A 27 3.69 0.96 12.24
CA GLU A 27 4.09 0.45 10.93
C GLU A 27 2.92 -0.42 10.48
N HIS A 28 2.05 0.17 9.66
CA HIS A 28 1.21 -0.60 8.78
C HIS A 28 2.17 -1.42 7.92
N ALA A 29 2.33 -2.69 8.27
CA ALA A 29 2.63 -3.72 7.29
C ALA A 29 1.42 -3.76 6.35
N VAL A 30 1.39 -2.82 5.41
CA VAL A 30 0.45 -2.82 4.30
C VAL A 30 0.77 -4.11 3.56
N GLU A 31 -0.16 -5.07 3.56
CA GLU A 31 0.04 -6.28 2.76
C GLU A 31 0.20 -5.84 1.30
N PRO A 32 1.18 -6.37 0.54
CA PRO A 32 1.55 -5.81 -0.76
C PRO A 32 0.37 -5.71 -1.75
N ALA A 33 -0.59 -6.64 -1.66
CA ALA A 33 -1.86 -6.55 -2.39
C ALA A 33 -2.63 -5.25 -2.09
N GLN A 34 -2.72 -4.80 -0.84
CA GLN A 34 -3.40 -3.54 -0.51
C GLN A 34 -2.65 -2.32 -1.05
N ALA A 35 -1.31 -2.28 -0.97
CA ALA A 35 -0.52 -1.19 -1.54
C ALA A 35 -0.67 -1.10 -3.07
N CYS A 36 -0.66 -2.26 -3.74
CA CYS A 36 -0.96 -2.42 -5.15
C CYS A 36 -2.34 -1.83 -5.53
N HIS A 37 -3.41 -2.17 -4.76
CA HIS A 37 -4.74 -1.56 -4.94
C HIS A 37 -4.74 -0.05 -4.70
N GLU A 38 -4.07 0.45 -3.66
CA GLU A 38 -4.00 1.88 -3.35
C GLU A 38 -3.24 2.68 -4.43
N ALA A 39 -2.23 2.10 -5.08
CA ALA A 39 -1.54 2.71 -6.21
C ALA A 39 -2.44 2.87 -7.45
N PHE A 40 -3.31 1.89 -7.74
CA PHE A 40 -4.32 2.02 -8.79
C PHE A 40 -5.37 3.10 -8.48
N ALA A 41 -5.80 3.23 -7.22
CA ALA A 41 -6.70 4.30 -6.81
C ALA A 41 -6.05 5.68 -6.97
N GLN A 42 -4.78 5.83 -6.58
CA GLN A 42 -4.01 7.08 -6.76
C GLN A 42 -3.83 7.46 -8.23
N ALA A 43 -3.69 6.48 -9.14
CA ALA A 43 -3.60 6.73 -10.58
C ALA A 43 -4.88 7.37 -11.17
N LEU A 44 -6.03 7.29 -10.48
CA LEU A 44 -7.28 7.98 -10.85
C LEU A 44 -7.39 9.41 -10.29
N GLU A 45 -6.65 9.72 -9.24
CA GLU A 45 -6.58 11.07 -8.66
C GLU A 45 -5.49 11.92 -9.34
N ALA A 46 -4.64 11.31 -10.19
CA ALA A 46 -3.69 12.00 -11.03
C ALA A 46 -4.41 12.91 -12.04
N ASP A 47 -4.14 14.21 -11.95
CA ASP A 47 -4.71 15.27 -12.80
C ASP A 47 -4.48 14.97 -14.30
N GLU A 48 -5.40 15.41 -15.18
CA GLU A 48 -5.40 15.16 -16.64
C GLU A 48 -4.11 15.67 -17.35
N MET A 49 -3.31 16.45 -16.64
CA MET A 49 -2.01 16.99 -17.03
C MET A 49 -0.84 15.99 -16.88
N GLN A 50 -0.99 14.91 -16.11
CA GLN A 50 -0.03 13.80 -16.07
C GLN A 50 -0.40 12.76 -17.14
N ASP A 51 0.61 12.13 -17.73
CA ASP A 51 0.37 10.95 -18.55
C ASP A 51 -0.18 9.85 -17.62
N SER A 52 -1.46 9.51 -17.77
CA SER A 52 -2.16 8.58 -16.87
C SER A 52 -1.53 7.18 -16.84
N ARG A 53 -0.66 6.87 -17.80
CA ARG A 53 0.16 5.64 -17.83
C ARG A 53 1.41 5.73 -16.95
N GLN A 54 1.96 6.92 -16.74
CA GLN A 54 3.01 7.18 -15.74
C GLN A 54 2.43 7.24 -14.32
N ALA A 55 1.18 7.69 -14.16
CA ALA A 55 0.51 7.67 -12.86
C ALA A 55 0.36 6.24 -12.28
N LEU A 56 0.41 5.22 -13.14
CA LEU A 56 0.44 3.80 -12.77
C LEU A 56 1.82 3.26 -12.32
N TRP A 57 2.93 3.99 -12.53
CA TRP A 57 4.27 3.49 -12.20
C TRP A 57 4.43 3.04 -10.73
N PRO A 58 3.84 3.70 -9.71
CA PRO A 58 3.86 3.18 -8.33
C PRO A 58 3.28 1.77 -8.20
N ALA A 59 2.28 1.38 -9.01
CA ALA A 59 1.71 0.03 -8.96
C ALA A 59 2.72 -1.05 -9.38
N PHE A 60 3.74 -0.72 -10.17
CA PHE A 60 4.81 -1.69 -10.51
C PHE A 60 5.76 -1.94 -9.34
N GLU A 61 5.90 -0.99 -8.41
CA GLU A 61 6.68 -1.17 -7.18
C GLU A 61 5.87 -1.87 -6.07
N GLU A 62 4.56 -1.62 -5.98
CA GLU A 62 3.72 -2.16 -4.91
C GLU A 62 3.09 -3.53 -5.25
N CYS A 63 2.82 -3.84 -6.51
CA CYS A 63 2.28 -5.14 -6.92
C CYS A 63 3.40 -6.19 -7.01
N ALA A 64 3.28 -7.28 -6.24
CA ALA A 64 4.30 -8.33 -6.18
C ALA A 64 4.21 -9.35 -7.33
N THR A 65 3.02 -9.54 -7.91
CA THR A 65 2.75 -10.51 -8.99
C THR A 65 1.81 -9.94 -10.05
N LEU A 66 1.76 -10.58 -11.22
CA LEU A 66 0.81 -10.22 -12.27
C LEU A 66 -0.65 -10.50 -11.88
N ASP A 67 -0.90 -11.51 -11.03
CA ASP A 67 -2.22 -11.77 -10.46
C ASP A 67 -2.67 -10.61 -9.54
N ASP A 68 -1.79 -10.08 -8.69
CA ASP A 68 -2.08 -8.91 -7.85
C ASP A 68 -2.39 -7.68 -8.71
N PHE A 69 -1.57 -7.43 -9.74
CA PHE A 69 -1.77 -6.31 -10.67
C PHE A 69 -3.09 -6.45 -11.46
N ALA A 70 -3.45 -7.67 -11.89
CA ALA A 70 -4.71 -7.94 -12.57
C ALA A 70 -5.92 -7.81 -11.64
N ALA A 71 -5.80 -8.20 -10.37
CA ALA A 71 -6.82 -8.01 -9.35
C ALA A 71 -7.04 -6.51 -9.05
N ALA A 72 -5.96 -5.74 -8.91
CA ALA A 72 -6.02 -4.29 -8.72
C ALA A 72 -6.65 -3.58 -9.92
N ALA A 73 -6.21 -3.89 -11.14
CA ALA A 73 -6.81 -3.36 -12.37
C ALA A 73 -8.30 -3.73 -12.51
N SER A 74 -8.71 -4.92 -12.07
CA SER A 74 -10.12 -5.36 -12.11
C SER A 74 -11.00 -4.61 -11.10
N ALA A 75 -10.42 -4.10 -10.01
CA ALA A 75 -11.11 -3.23 -9.05
C ALA A 75 -11.21 -1.76 -9.53
N HIS A 76 -10.33 -1.35 -10.45
CA HIS A 76 -10.23 0.01 -11.00
C HIS A 76 -10.22 0.00 -12.54
N PRO A 77 -11.27 -0.54 -13.21
CA PRO A 77 -11.28 -0.74 -14.66
C PRO A 77 -11.14 0.56 -15.47
N GLU A 78 -11.53 1.70 -14.89
CA GLU A 78 -11.33 3.04 -15.46
C GLU A 78 -9.86 3.41 -15.72
N VAL A 79 -8.90 2.78 -15.02
CA VAL A 79 -7.46 3.08 -15.14
C VAL A 79 -6.86 2.54 -16.45
N LEU A 80 -7.24 1.32 -16.85
CA LEU A 80 -6.73 0.65 -18.05
C LEU A 80 -7.77 0.52 -19.18
N GLY A 81 -9.06 0.72 -18.88
CA GLY A 81 -10.16 0.60 -19.83
C GLY A 81 -10.26 -0.81 -20.43
N GLU A 82 -10.14 -0.91 -21.75
CA GLU A 82 -10.19 -2.19 -22.49
C GLU A 82 -8.83 -2.90 -22.57
N VAL A 83 -7.77 -2.36 -21.97
CA VAL A 83 -6.42 -2.93 -22.03
C VAL A 83 -6.29 -4.10 -21.04
N VAL A 84 -5.86 -5.27 -21.53
CA VAL A 84 -5.60 -6.47 -20.72
C VAL A 84 -4.46 -6.19 -19.72
N PRO A 85 -4.68 -6.26 -18.39
CA PRO A 85 -3.71 -5.83 -17.38
C PRO A 85 -2.37 -6.56 -17.46
N GLU A 86 -2.37 -7.89 -17.58
CA GLU A 86 -1.14 -8.70 -17.70
C GLU A 86 -0.32 -8.32 -18.95
N THR A 87 -1.00 -8.06 -20.07
CA THR A 87 -0.33 -7.67 -21.32
C THR A 87 0.26 -6.27 -21.20
N TYR A 88 -0.45 -5.35 -20.54
CA TYR A 88 0.08 -4.02 -20.23
C TYR A 88 1.32 -4.10 -19.34
N ALA A 89 1.23 -4.81 -18.21
CA ALA A 89 2.33 -4.95 -17.26
C ALA A 89 3.57 -5.58 -17.91
N ARG A 90 3.42 -6.73 -18.61
CA ARG A 90 4.53 -7.36 -19.34
C ARG A 90 5.13 -6.42 -20.40
N THR A 91 4.31 -5.66 -21.13
CA THR A 91 4.79 -4.68 -22.13
C THR A 91 5.57 -3.53 -21.48
N GLN A 92 5.09 -2.99 -20.36
CA GLN A 92 5.81 -1.94 -19.63
C GLN A 92 7.16 -2.46 -19.09
N CYS A 93 7.18 -3.66 -18.50
CA CYS A 93 8.42 -4.28 -18.02
C CYS A 93 9.42 -4.63 -19.13
N GLU A 94 8.98 -4.91 -20.36
CA GLU A 94 9.86 -5.16 -21.50
C GLU A 94 10.43 -3.86 -22.12
N PHE A 95 9.67 -2.76 -22.11
CA PHE A 95 9.99 -1.57 -22.92
C PHE A 95 10.20 -0.26 -22.15
N GLU A 96 9.95 -0.20 -20.84
CA GLU A 96 10.18 0.99 -20.01
C GLU A 96 11.32 0.74 -19.01
N PRO A 97 12.55 1.21 -19.30
CA PRO A 97 13.71 1.00 -18.43
C PRO A 97 13.55 1.58 -17.02
N ALA A 98 12.65 2.56 -16.82
CA ALA A 98 12.35 3.08 -15.48
C ALA A 98 11.72 2.02 -14.55
N LEU A 99 11.13 0.96 -15.10
CA LEU A 99 10.41 -0.08 -14.36
C LEU A 99 11.16 -1.41 -14.26
N GLU A 100 12.30 -1.57 -14.95
CA GLU A 100 13.05 -2.85 -15.03
C GLU A 100 13.39 -3.44 -13.64
N ALA A 101 13.68 -2.59 -12.66
CA ALA A 101 14.04 -2.98 -11.30
C ALA A 101 12.86 -3.10 -10.32
N SER A 102 11.63 -2.83 -10.77
CA SER A 102 10.44 -2.80 -9.91
C SER A 102 10.04 -4.20 -9.40
N ALA A 103 9.28 -4.23 -8.30
CA ALA A 103 8.82 -5.49 -7.70
C ALA A 103 8.06 -6.38 -8.70
N LEU A 104 7.18 -5.79 -9.51
CA LEU A 104 6.39 -6.52 -10.50
C LEU A 104 7.27 -7.03 -11.66
N CYS A 105 8.15 -6.19 -12.20
CA CYS A 105 8.97 -6.55 -13.36
C CYS A 105 10.05 -7.58 -13.02
N THR A 106 10.46 -7.67 -11.75
CA THR A 106 11.38 -8.71 -11.27
C THR A 106 10.70 -10.05 -10.95
N ASN A 107 9.36 -10.10 -10.90
CA ASN A 107 8.56 -11.28 -10.55
C ASN A 107 7.40 -11.51 -11.56
N LEU A 108 7.70 -11.54 -12.86
CA LEU A 108 6.75 -11.71 -13.97
C LEU A 108 6.24 -13.16 -14.20
N ASP A 109 6.42 -14.06 -13.24
CA ASP A 109 5.97 -15.46 -13.32
C ASP A 109 4.46 -15.60 -13.09
#